data_AF-A0A8T4P858-F1
#
_entry.id   AF-A0A8T4P858-F1
#
_cell.length_a   1.000
_cell.length_b   1.000
_cell.length_c   1.000
_cell.angle_alpha   90.00
_cell.angle_beta   90.00
_cell.angle_gamma   90.00
#
_symmetry.space_group_name_H-M   'P 1'
#
loop_
_entity.id
_entity.type
_entity.pdbx_description
1 polymer ?
#
loop_
_entity_poly.entity_id
_entity_poly.type
_entity_poly.pdbx_seq_one_letter_code
_entity_poly.pdbx_strand_id
1 'polypeptide(L)'
;MEDKIKKNLLDLQYSKYLQYYNTSIIILFTYIIGIFIIYITKQVDYKALNQTLLINTISVAVIFIIVLLIIDFRNHQKNIMEEIKKLKM
;
A
#
# COMPACT_ATOMS: atom_id res chain seq x y z
N MET A 1 20.12 23.65 -17.75
CA MET A 1 19.82 22.37 -18.44
C MET A 1 19.72 21.25 -17.41
N GLU A 2 20.63 21.23 -16.44
CA GLU A 2 20.66 20.33 -15.28
C GLU A 2 19.37 20.35 -14.43
N ASP A 3 18.80 21.53 -14.12
CA ASP A 3 17.56 21.62 -13.33
C ASP A 3 16.34 21.00 -14.03
N LYS A 4 16.30 21.05 -15.38
CA LYS A 4 15.24 20.41 -16.16
C LYS A 4 15.35 18.88 -16.09
N ILE A 5 16.58 18.36 -16.11
CA ILE A 5 16.86 16.93 -15.99
C ILE A 5 16.48 16.46 -14.57
N LYS A 6 16.91 17.20 -13.55
CA LYS A 6 16.58 16.90 -12.14
C LYS A 6 15.07 16.89 -11.89
N LYS A 7 14.36 17.89 -12.41
CA LYS A 7 12.91 17.95 -12.30
C LYS A 7 12.23 16.76 -13.00
N ASN A 8 12.64 16.42 -14.21
CA ASN A 8 12.10 15.26 -14.92
C ASN A 8 12.32 13.95 -14.16
N LEU A 9 13.49 13.79 -13.50
CA LEU A 9 13.77 12.63 -12.65
C LEU A 9 12.84 12.59 -11.43
N LEU A 10 12.59 13.72 -10.78
CA LEU A 10 11.67 13.80 -9.65
C LEU A 10 10.21 13.55 -10.08
N ASP A 11 9.77 14.07 -11.23
CA ASP A 11 8.45 13.79 -11.79
C ASP A 11 8.28 12.29 -12.08
N LEU A 12 9.32 11.63 -12.61
CA LEU A 12 9.34 10.18 -12.82
C LEU A 12 9.25 9.40 -11.49
N GLN A 13 10.02 9.80 -10.48
CA GLN A 13 9.97 9.18 -9.16
C GLN A 13 8.61 9.38 -8.49
N TYR A 14 8.03 10.57 -8.59
CA TYR A 14 6.69 10.85 -8.07
C TYR A 14 5.65 9.93 -8.70
N SER A 15 5.70 9.77 -10.03
CA SER A 15 4.81 8.85 -10.77
C SER A 15 4.98 7.39 -10.30
N LYS A 16 6.21 6.95 -10.09
CA LYS A 16 6.52 5.61 -9.56
C LYS A 16 5.91 5.39 -8.17
N TYR A 17 6.10 6.31 -7.23
CA TYR A 17 5.54 6.18 -5.88
C TYR A 17 4.01 6.35 -5.86
N LEU A 18 3.43 7.12 -6.80
CA LEU A 18 1.98 7.19 -6.99
C LEU A 18 1.42 5.84 -7.42
N GLN A 19 2.09 5.17 -8.34
CA GLN A 19 1.72 3.83 -8.77
C GLN A 19 1.81 2.84 -7.60
N TYR A 20 2.90 2.87 -6.83
CA TYR A 20 3.05 2.00 -5.65
C TYR A 20 1.99 2.23 -4.58
N TYR A 21 1.65 3.49 -4.31
CA TYR A 21 0.56 3.85 -3.40
C TYR A 21 -0.79 3.28 -3.88
N ASN A 22 -1.15 3.53 -5.14
CA ASN A 22 -2.40 3.05 -5.72
C ASN A 22 -2.48 1.52 -5.76
N THR A 23 -1.41 0.86 -6.20
CA THR A 23 -1.35 -0.61 -6.23
C THR A 23 -1.46 -1.21 -4.83
N SER A 24 -0.83 -0.60 -3.82
CA SER A 24 -0.92 -1.08 -2.43
C SER A 24 -2.34 -0.96 -1.87
N ILE A 25 -3.07 0.11 -2.21
CA ILE A 25 -4.49 0.25 -1.89
C ILE A 25 -5.32 -0.85 -2.55
N ILE A 26 -5.08 -1.12 -3.84
CA ILE A 26 -5.79 -2.19 -4.55
C ILE A 26 -5.53 -3.55 -3.88
N ILE A 27 -4.27 -3.86 -3.56
CA ILE A 27 -3.90 -5.11 -2.86
C ILE A 27 -4.62 -5.21 -1.52
N LEU A 28 -4.70 -4.12 -0.75
CA LEU A 28 -5.42 -4.10 0.53
C LEU A 28 -6.89 -4.47 0.33
N PHE A 29 -7.58 -3.84 -0.62
CA PHE A 29 -8.99 -4.13 -0.90
C PHE A 29 -9.19 -5.56 -1.41
N THR A 30 -8.36 -6.03 -2.34
CA THR A 30 -8.42 -7.41 -2.84
C THR A 30 -8.23 -8.42 -1.71
N TYR A 31 -7.30 -8.17 -0.79
CA TYR A 31 -7.07 -9.03 0.37
C TYR A 31 -8.27 -9.09 1.30
N ILE A 32 -8.86 -7.93 1.62
CA ILE A 32 -10.07 -7.84 2.46
C ILE A 32 -11.25 -8.59 1.82
N ILE A 33 -11.46 -8.41 0.51
CA ILE A 33 -12.52 -9.12 -0.23
C ILE A 33 -12.26 -10.64 -0.19
N GLY A 34 -11.01 -11.08 -0.38
CA GLY A 34 -10.63 -12.49 -0.28
C GLY A 34 -10.97 -13.09 1.08
N ILE A 35 -10.63 -12.39 2.17
CA ILE A 35 -11.01 -12.78 3.53
C ILE A 35 -12.54 -12.91 3.64
N PHE A 36 -13.28 -11.92 3.14
CA PHE A 36 -14.74 -11.93 3.21
C PHE A 36 -15.37 -13.12 2.47
N ILE A 37 -14.82 -13.49 1.30
CA ILE A 37 -15.25 -14.66 0.54
C ILE A 37 -14.99 -15.95 1.31
N ILE A 38 -13.84 -16.08 1.95
CA ILE A 38 -13.51 -17.25 2.81
C ILE A 38 -14.54 -17.38 3.93
N TYR A 39 -14.94 -16.25 4.53
CA TYR A 39 -15.96 -16.22 5.58
C TYR A 39 -17.36 -16.59 5.06
N ILE A 40 -17.75 -16.13 3.87
CA ILE A 40 -19.06 -16.46 3.27
C ILE A 40 -19.14 -17.93 2.87
N THR A 41 -18.08 -18.45 2.24
CA THR A 41 -18.05 -19.81 1.69
C THR A 41 -17.96 -20.90 2.75
N LYS A 42 -17.81 -20.52 4.04
CA LYS A 42 -17.61 -21.45 5.17
C LYS A 42 -16.46 -22.44 4.93
N GLN A 43 -15.45 -22.03 4.15
CA GLN A 43 -14.25 -22.83 3.92
C GLN A 43 -13.44 -23.02 5.20
N VAL A 44 -13.66 -22.17 6.20
CA VAL A 44 -13.07 -22.26 7.53
C VAL A 44 -14.13 -22.78 8.49
N ASP A 45 -13.81 -23.83 9.24
CA ASP A 45 -14.66 -24.29 10.32
C ASP A 45 -14.54 -23.32 11.50
N TYR A 46 -15.54 -22.46 11.68
CA TYR A 46 -15.61 -21.47 12.77
C TYR A 46 -15.64 -22.08 14.16
N LYS A 47 -15.91 -23.38 14.27
CA LYS A 47 -15.88 -24.08 15.56
C LYS A 47 -14.45 -24.47 15.96
N ALA A 48 -13.54 -24.60 14.99
CA ALA A 48 -12.13 -24.85 15.24
C ALA A 48 -11.43 -23.52 15.58
N LEU A 49 -11.53 -23.11 16.85
CA LEU A 49 -10.92 -21.88 17.40
C LEU A 49 -9.47 -21.67 16.93
N ASN A 50 -8.68 -22.75 16.86
CA ASN A 50 -7.27 -22.70 16.44
C ASN A 50 -7.10 -22.20 14.99
N GLN A 51 -7.96 -22.61 14.06
CA GLN A 51 -7.88 -22.20 12.66
C GLN A 51 -8.30 -20.74 12.49
N THR A 52 -9.40 -20.34 13.15
CA THR A 52 -9.89 -18.96 13.10
C THR A 52 -8.90 -17.97 13.73
N LEU A 53 -8.28 -18.33 14.86
CA LEU A 53 -7.25 -17.50 15.50
C LEU A 53 -6.02 -17.31 14.62
N LEU A 54 -5.55 -18.38 13.97
CA LEU A 54 -4.39 -18.33 13.09
C LEU A 54 -4.65 -17.44 11.87
N ILE A 55 -5.80 -17.61 11.22
CA ILE A 55 -6.19 -16.79 10.06
C ILE A 55 -6.29 -15.32 10.46
N ASN A 56 -6.98 -15.01 11.56
CA ASN A 56 -7.12 -13.63 12.01
C ASN A 56 -5.78 -12.98 12.36
N THR A 57 -4.89 -13.71 13.03
CA THR A 57 -3.56 -13.21 13.39
C THR A 57 -2.73 -12.89 12.14
N ILE A 58 -2.73 -13.79 11.16
CA ILE A 58 -2.03 -13.57 9.88
C ILE A 58 -2.67 -12.40 9.13
N SER A 59 -3.99 -12.32 9.08
CA SER A 59 -4.69 -11.23 8.40
C SER A 59 -4.39 -9.87 9.00
N VAL A 60 -4.38 -9.74 10.33
CA VAL A 60 -3.99 -8.50 11.00
C VAL A 60 -2.55 -8.14 10.68
N ALA A 61 -1.62 -9.10 10.72
CA ALA A 61 -0.21 -8.87 10.41
C ALA A 61 0.00 -8.40 8.95
N VAL A 62 -0.67 -9.05 8.00
CA VAL A 62 -0.59 -8.68 6.57
C VAL A 62 -1.18 -7.29 6.34
N ILE A 63 -2.37 -7.00 6.89
CA ILE A 63 -2.99 -5.68 6.78
C ILE A 63 -2.08 -4.61 7.39
N PHE A 64 -1.50 -4.88 8.55
CA PHE A 64 -0.58 -3.95 9.22
C PHE A 64 0.64 -3.62 8.34
N ILE A 65 1.28 -4.62 7.73
CA ILE A 65 2.42 -4.41 6.81
C ILE A 65 1.99 -3.58 5.60
N ILE A 66 0.84 -3.88 5.00
CA ILE A 66 0.34 -3.13 3.84
C ILE A 66 0.07 -1.66 4.21
N VAL A 67 -0.52 -1.41 5.38
CA VAL A 67 -0.77 -0.06 5.88
C VAL A 67 0.55 0.70 6.10
N LEU A 68 1.57 0.07 6.67
CA LEU A 68 2.89 0.69 6.82
C LEU A 68 3.49 1.08 5.46
N LEU A 69 3.40 0.21 4.44
CA LEU A 69 3.86 0.51 3.09
C LEU A 69 3.08 1.67 2.44
N ILE A 70 1.75 1.71 2.61
CA ILE A 70 0.93 2.81 2.10
C ILE A 70 1.36 4.15 2.72
N ILE A 71 1.63 4.17 4.03
CA ILE A 71 2.11 5.37 4.73
C ILE A 71 3.49 5.78 4.21
N ASP A 72 4.42 4.83 4.07
CA ASP A 72 5.77 5.11 3.59
C ASP A 72 5.77 5.68 2.17
N PHE A 73 5.02 5.08 1.25
CA PHE A 73 4.88 5.58 -0.12
C PHE A 73 4.25 6.96 -0.16
N ARG A 74 3.23 7.22 0.66
CA ARG A 74 2.60 8.55 0.76
C ARG A 74 3.59 9.61 1.27
N ASN A 75 4.43 9.26 2.24
CA ASN A 75 5.45 10.17 2.75
C ASN A 75 6.52 10.47 1.70
N HIS A 76 7.00 9.45 0.99
CA HIS A 76 7.94 9.62 -0.13
C HIS A 76 7.36 10.52 -1.23
N GLN A 77 6.10 10.33 -1.61
CA GLN A 77 5.44 11.20 -2.59
C GLN A 77 5.40 12.67 -2.14
N LYS A 78 5.09 12.92 -0.87
CA LYS A 78 5.05 14.29 -0.32
C LYS A 78 6.43 14.94 -0.38
N ASN A 79 7.47 14.23 0.02
CA ASN A 79 8.85 14.73 -0.02
C ASN A 79 9.28 15.09 -1.45
N ILE A 80 8.99 14.22 -2.42
CA ILE A 80 9.30 14.49 -3.84
C ILE A 80 8.53 15.72 -4.34
N MET A 81 7.25 15.85 -3.99
CA MET A 81 6.44 17.02 -4.35
C MET A 81 7.00 18.32 -3.75
N GLU A 82 7.51 18.28 -2.51
CA GLU A 82 8.16 19.42 -1.87
C GLU A 82 9.47 19.80 -2.58
N GLU A 83 10.27 18.83 -3.02
CA GLU A 83 11.48 19.08 -3.80
C GLU A 83 11.17 19.68 -5.18
N ILE A 84 10.14 19.19 -5.87
CA ILE A 84 9.69 19.75 -7.16
C ILE A 84 9.23 21.21 -6.98
N LYS A 85 8.54 21.52 -5.88
CA LYS A 85 8.10 22.89 -5.56
C LYS A 85 9.30 23.82 -5.34
N LYS A 86 10.34 23.35 -4.64
CA LYS A 86 11.58 24.12 -4.41
C LYS A 86 12.36 24.40 -5.69
N LEU A 87 12.28 23.52 -6.70
CA LEU A 87 12.95 23.69 -8.01
C LEU A 87 12.16 24.56 -9.00
N LYS A 88 10.89 24.87 -8.72
CA LYS A 88 10.05 25.77 -9.53
C LYS A 88 10.11 27.23 -9.07
N MET A 89 10.60 27.49 -7.86
CA MET A 89 11.01 28.83 -7.40
C MET A 89 12.42 29.12 -7.87
#